data_AF-A0ABD2GPC6-F1
#
_entry.id   AF-A0ABD2GPC6-F1
#
_cell.length_a   1.000
_cell.length_b   1.000
_cell.length_c   1.000
_cell.angle_alpha   90.00
_cell.angle_beta   90.00
_cell.angle_gamma   90.00
#
_symmetry.space_group_name_H-M   'P 1'
#
loop_
_entity.id
_entity.type
_entity.pdbx_description
1 polymer ?
#
loop_
_entity_poly.entity_id
_entity_poly.type
_entity_poly.pdbx_seq_one_letter_code
_entity_poly.pdbx_strand_id
1 'polypeptide(L)'
;MVNKNIPFTSLRTDTRILLCQNGMKDCKDIIMLQKDTNKWLFILLNIEPEAMKMKYECEFTVEEGGLDKTELGDVTILLSGQKEVTCAPHSPPSPPPSPPTSPPSSPPSHLLSWILIGLLALMFLYSCLITAFYIRLTCSDTDPENSTYVEMRKAPRPCSPVDIYCG
;
A
#
# COMPACT_ATOMS: atom_id res chain seq x y z
N MET A 1 35.60 16.97 -2.17
CA MET A 1 34.95 17.38 -0.92
C MET A 1 34.73 16.13 -0.09
N VAL A 2 35.36 16.06 1.08
CA VAL A 2 35.16 14.98 2.04
C VAL A 2 34.31 15.56 3.18
N ASN A 3 33.17 14.94 3.45
CA ASN A 3 32.34 15.34 4.58
C ASN A 3 32.97 14.79 5.86
N LYS A 4 33.38 15.69 6.75
CA LYS A 4 34.02 15.28 8.01
C LYS A 4 32.98 15.01 9.07
N ASN A 5 32.14 15.99 9.39
CA ASN A 5 31.21 15.94 10.51
C ASN A 5 29.85 16.53 10.14
N ILE A 6 28.78 15.84 10.55
CA ILE A 6 27.39 16.24 10.30
C ILE A 6 26.58 15.96 11.55
N PRO A 7 26.60 16.85 12.56
CA PRO A 7 25.81 16.67 13.75
C PRO A 7 24.35 17.06 13.50
N PHE A 8 23.47 16.26 14.08
CA PHE A 8 22.03 16.51 14.15
C PHE A 8 21.66 16.80 15.60
N THR A 9 20.97 17.91 15.80
CA THR A 9 20.71 18.46 17.14
C THR A 9 19.24 18.77 17.35
N SER A 10 18.77 18.66 18.59
CA SER A 10 17.53 19.30 19.02
C SER A 10 17.82 20.57 19.79
N LEU A 11 16.95 21.56 19.65
CA LEU A 11 16.98 22.79 20.41
C LEU A 11 15.94 22.71 21.52
N ARG A 12 16.43 22.70 22.76
CA ARG A 12 15.59 22.77 23.97
C ARG A 12 15.93 24.06 24.69
N THR A 13 14.97 24.99 24.77
CA THR A 13 15.16 26.30 25.42
C THR A 13 16.47 26.97 25.02
N ASP A 14 16.73 27.00 23.70
CA ASP A 14 17.94 27.56 23.05
C ASP A 14 19.27 26.83 23.32
N THR A 15 19.25 25.71 24.05
CA THR A 15 20.39 24.80 24.19
C THR A 15 20.36 23.75 23.08
N ARG A 16 21.47 23.61 22.35
CA ARG A 16 21.67 22.54 21.36
C ARG A 16 22.06 21.24 22.04
N ILE A 17 21.28 20.20 21.83
CA ILE A 17 21.54 18.84 22.31
C ILE A 17 21.92 17.99 21.10
N LEU A 18 23.13 17.44 21.10
CA LEU A 18 23.57 16.50 20.07
C LEU A 18 22.76 15.21 20.16
N LEU A 19 22.08 14.86 19.07
CA LEU A 19 21.26 13.66 18.98
C LEU A 19 22.00 12.53 18.26
N CYS A 20 22.67 12.86 17.16
CA CYS A 20 23.42 11.90 16.37
C CYS A 20 24.44 12.63 15.48
N GLN A 21 25.52 11.96 15.11
CA GLN A 21 26.48 12.47 14.14
C GLN A 21 27.10 11.32 13.35
N ASN A 22 27.59 11.63 12.14
CA ASN A 22 28.29 10.64 11.33
C ASN A 22 29.49 10.06 12.10
N GLY A 23 29.65 8.74 12.10
CA GLY A 23 30.69 8.03 12.85
C GLY A 23 30.40 7.78 14.33
N MET A 24 29.31 8.32 14.88
CA MET A 24 28.85 7.98 16.23
C MET A 24 28.16 6.61 16.22
N LYS A 25 28.58 5.71 17.11
CA LYS A 25 28.06 4.34 17.18
C LYS A 25 26.73 4.24 17.94
N ASP A 26 26.46 5.21 18.81
CA ASP A 26 25.35 5.17 19.78
C ASP A 26 24.21 6.15 19.42
N CYS A 27 23.83 6.20 18.15
CA CYS A 27 22.65 6.95 17.72
C CYS A 27 21.38 6.12 18.02
N LYS A 28 20.80 6.33 19.18
CA LYS A 28 19.57 5.63 19.58
C LYS A 28 18.37 6.19 18.82
N ASP A 29 17.60 5.31 18.19
CA ASP A 29 16.36 5.64 17.48
C ASP A 29 16.53 6.68 16.34
N ILE A 30 17.75 6.87 15.82
CA ILE A 30 18.03 7.79 14.71
C ILE A 30 18.85 7.07 13.64
N ILE A 31 18.34 7.04 12.42
CA ILE A 31 19.06 6.53 11.25
C ILE A 31 19.57 7.72 10.44
N MET A 32 20.88 7.75 10.20
CA MET A 32 21.52 8.70 9.28
C MET A 32 21.77 8.04 7.94
N LEU A 33 21.22 8.61 6.87
CA LEU A 33 21.42 8.14 5.49
C LEU A 33 22.03 9.24 4.65
N GLN A 34 23.16 8.97 4.02
CA GLN A 34 23.70 9.84 2.99
C GLN A 34 22.91 9.63 1.70
N LYS A 35 22.25 10.69 1.21
CA LYS A 35 21.54 10.65 -0.07
C LYS A 35 22.45 11.04 -1.22
N ASP A 36 23.22 12.12 -1.03
CA ASP A 36 24.17 12.67 -2.00
C ASP A 36 25.43 13.18 -1.27
N THR A 37 26.41 13.72 -2.00
CA THR A 37 27.60 14.35 -1.40
C THR A 37 27.23 15.48 -0.45
N ASN A 38 26.18 16.25 -0.73
CA ASN A 38 25.79 17.42 0.07
C ASN A 38 24.41 17.26 0.72
N LYS A 39 23.91 16.02 0.84
CA LYS A 39 22.55 15.77 1.33
C LYS A 39 22.48 14.56 2.23
N TRP A 40 21.94 14.79 3.42
CA TRP A 40 21.75 13.78 4.46
C TRP A 40 20.30 13.73 4.90
N LEU A 41 19.83 12.52 5.18
CA LEU A 41 18.50 12.24 5.66
C LEU A 41 18.61 11.67 7.07
N PHE A 42 17.88 12.28 8.00
CA PHE A 42 17.75 11.84 9.38
C PHE A 42 16.36 11.26 9.57
N ILE A 43 16.28 9.97 9.91
CA ILE A 43 15.01 9.29 10.20
C ILE A 43 14.98 9.03 11.71
N LEU A 44 14.07 9.72 12.40
CA LEU A 44 13.86 9.55 13.83
C LEU A 44 12.75 8.52 14.04
N LEU A 45 13.02 7.52 14.87
CA LEU A 45 12.14 6.43 15.24
C LEU A 45 11.65 6.62 16.67
N ASN A 46 10.54 5.97 17.03
CA ASN A 46 10.04 5.93 18.41
C ASN A 46 9.92 7.32 19.08
N ILE A 47 9.54 8.35 18.32
CA ILE A 47 9.51 9.72 18.79
C ILE A 47 8.32 9.92 19.74
N GLU A 48 8.62 10.42 20.94
CA GLU A 48 7.60 10.79 21.91
C GLU A 48 6.82 12.05 21.47
N PRO A 49 5.54 12.21 21.87
CA PRO A 49 4.72 13.38 21.50
C PRO A 49 5.36 14.73 21.86
N GLU A 50 6.13 14.77 22.94
CA GLU A 50 6.86 15.95 23.40
C GLU A 50 7.98 16.31 22.44
N ALA A 51 8.66 15.31 21.89
CA ALA A 51 9.75 15.48 20.93
C ALA A 51 9.24 15.97 19.56
N MET A 52 8.00 15.65 19.16
CA MET A 52 7.41 16.24 17.92
C MET A 52 7.35 17.77 17.95
N LYS A 53 7.22 18.38 19.14
CA LYS A 53 7.14 19.83 19.31
C LYS A 53 8.53 20.50 19.40
N MET A 54 9.61 19.72 19.37
CA MET A 54 10.96 20.25 19.42
C MET A 54 11.38 20.83 18.07
N LYS A 55 12.33 21.75 18.14
CA LYS A 55 13.03 22.31 16.99
C LYS A 55 14.29 21.46 16.75
N TYR A 56 14.55 21.12 15.50
CA TYR A 56 15.68 20.32 15.07
C TYR A 56 16.53 21.11 14.08
N GLU A 57 17.83 20.93 14.14
CA GLU A 57 18.80 21.61 13.28
C GLU A 57 19.95 20.64 12.97
N CYS A 58 20.43 20.67 11.73
CA CYS A 58 21.63 19.96 11.33
C CYS A 58 22.74 20.96 11.00
N GLU A 59 23.98 20.55 11.21
CA GLU A 59 25.15 21.29 10.78
C GLU A 59 25.92 20.44 9.75
N PHE A 60 26.51 21.10 8.77
CA PHE A 60 27.23 20.45 7.68
C PHE A 60 28.64 21.02 7.60
N THR A 61 29.65 20.19 7.85
CA THR A 61 31.06 20.60 7.74
C THR A 61 31.74 19.89 6.57
N VAL A 62 32.24 20.71 5.63
CA VAL A 62 32.94 20.27 4.42
C VAL A 62 34.35 20.83 4.41
N GLU A 63 35.33 20.01 4.02
CA GLU A 63 36.67 20.48 3.74
C GLU A 63 36.80 20.99 2.29
N GLU A 64 37.17 22.27 2.15
CA GLU A 64 37.41 22.94 0.87
C GLU A 64 38.77 23.64 0.92
N GLY A 65 39.73 23.19 0.09
CA GLY A 65 41.06 23.80 0.01
C GLY A 65 41.90 23.72 1.30
N GLY A 66 41.61 22.76 2.18
CA GLY A 66 42.28 22.61 3.48
C GLY A 66 41.69 23.51 4.58
N LEU A 67 40.61 24.23 4.32
CA LEU A 67 39.80 24.90 5.32
C LEU A 67 38.50 24.13 5.55
N ASP A 68 38.10 24.02 6.82
CA ASP A 68 36.80 23.47 7.19
C ASP A 68 35.75 24.58 7.11
N LYS A 69 34.76 24.38 6.22
CA LYS A 69 33.61 25.26 6.07
C LYS A 69 32.41 24.61 6.71
N THR A 70 31.79 25.31 7.65
CA THR A 70 30.62 24.85 8.40
C THR A 70 29.40 25.69 8.04
N GLU A 71 28.32 25.03 7.65
CA GLU A 71 27.02 25.66 7.38
C GLU A 71 25.94 25.05 8.28
N LEU A 72 25.05 25.91 8.78
CA LEU A 72 23.89 25.51 9.58
C LEU A 72 22.69 25.34 8.66
N GLY A 73 21.94 24.27 8.87
CA GLY A 73 20.67 24.02 8.19
C GLY A 73 19.51 24.79 8.80
N ASP A 74 18.38 24.78 8.11
CA ASP A 74 17.16 25.41 8.59
C ASP A 74 16.55 24.67 9.78
N VAL A 75 16.14 25.45 10.79
CA VAL A 75 15.47 24.90 11.97
C VAL A 75 14.09 24.37 11.60
N THR A 76 13.85 23.09 11.86
CA THR A 76 12.63 22.37 11.47
C THR A 76 11.89 21.79 12.67
N ILE A 77 10.55 21.82 12.65
CA ILE A 77 9.69 21.14 13.62
C ILE A 77 9.05 19.94 12.92
N LEU A 78 8.91 18.82 13.63
CA LEU A 78 8.28 17.64 13.07
C LEU A 78 6.76 17.85 12.96
N LEU A 79 6.23 17.65 11.76
CA LEU A 79 4.79 17.72 11.53
C LEU A 79 4.15 16.38 11.87
N SER A 80 3.11 16.40 12.70
CA SER A 80 2.26 15.23 12.90
C SER A 80 1.58 14.88 11.57
N GLY A 81 1.69 13.62 11.13
CA GLY A 81 1.02 13.17 9.92
C GLY A 81 -0.51 13.28 10.04
N GLN A 82 -1.12 14.19 9.30
CA GLN A 82 -2.55 14.18 8.95
C GLN A 82 -2.66 13.40 7.62
N LYS A 83 -3.56 12.46 7.35
CA LYS A 83 -4.86 12.07 7.91
C LYS A 83 -5.11 10.62 7.45
N GLU A 84 -5.29 9.66 8.35
CA GLU A 84 -6.04 8.45 7.99
C GLU A 84 -7.41 8.91 7.49
N VAL A 85 -7.83 8.42 6.33
CA VAL A 85 -9.11 8.76 5.72
C VAL A 85 -10.22 8.29 6.65
N THR A 86 -10.70 9.18 7.52
CA THR A 86 -11.96 9.02 8.23
C THR A 86 -13.07 9.05 7.20
N CYS A 87 -13.73 7.91 6.97
CA CYS A 87 -15.05 7.88 6.34
C CYS A 87 -15.98 8.83 7.12
N ALA A 88 -16.32 9.97 6.52
CA ALA A 88 -17.29 10.90 7.09
C ALA A 88 -18.71 10.33 6.98
N PRO A 89 -19.66 10.84 7.78
CA PRO A 89 -20.77 11.49 7.07
C PRO A 89 -21.32 12.78 7.72
N HIS A 90 -21.80 13.67 6.83
CA HIS A 90 -22.68 14.85 7.02
C HIS A 90 -22.01 16.15 7.52
N SER A 91 -22.17 17.37 6.97
CA SER A 91 -22.81 18.00 5.78
C SER A 91 -22.30 19.49 5.71
N PRO A 92 -22.49 20.23 4.59
CA PRO A 92 -21.70 21.43 4.12
C PRO A 92 -22.44 22.78 4.38
N PRO A 93 -22.20 23.98 3.74
CA PRO A 93 -21.20 24.46 2.74
C PRO A 93 -20.62 25.91 2.92
N SER A 94 -19.55 26.31 2.19
CA SER A 94 -19.40 27.60 1.41
C SER A 94 -17.96 27.86 0.85
N PRO A 95 -17.78 28.70 -0.22
CA PRO A 95 -17.01 28.40 -1.46
C PRO A 95 -15.63 29.15 -1.66
N PRO A 96 -14.89 28.97 -2.80
CA PRO A 96 -13.40 29.07 -2.93
C PRO A 96 -12.87 30.38 -3.61
N PRO A 97 -11.52 30.61 -3.75
CA PRO A 97 -10.81 30.16 -4.96
C PRO A 97 -9.34 29.67 -4.76
N SER A 98 -8.90 28.91 -5.76
CA SER A 98 -7.69 28.08 -5.91
C SER A 98 -6.38 28.84 -6.16
N PRO A 99 -5.21 28.19 -5.95
CA PRO A 99 -4.03 28.37 -6.79
C PRO A 99 -3.74 27.13 -7.66
N PRO A 100 -3.00 27.29 -8.77
CA PRO A 100 -2.98 26.36 -9.88
C PRO A 100 -2.22 25.06 -9.61
N THR A 101 -2.86 24.00 -10.10
CA THR A 101 -2.38 22.63 -10.29
C THR A 101 -0.97 22.56 -10.87
N SER A 102 -0.07 21.89 -10.14
CA SER A 102 0.97 21.06 -10.74
C SER A 102 0.93 19.68 -10.06
N PRO A 103 0.88 18.57 -10.82
CA PRO A 103 0.61 17.25 -10.26
C PRO A 103 1.79 16.76 -9.40
N PRO A 104 1.54 16.20 -8.19
CA PRO A 104 2.59 15.54 -7.45
C PRO A 104 2.92 14.22 -8.14
N SER A 105 4.14 14.14 -8.66
CA SER A 105 4.80 12.90 -9.03
C SER A 105 4.69 11.90 -7.86
N SER A 106 3.80 10.92 -8.00
CA SER A 106 3.59 9.88 -7.01
C SER A 106 4.87 9.06 -6.80
N PRO A 107 5.20 8.66 -5.56
CA PRO A 107 6.36 7.84 -5.28
C PRO A 107 6.26 6.46 -5.98
N PRO A 108 7.41 5.88 -6.38
CA PRO A 108 7.47 4.67 -7.22
C PRO A 108 6.90 3.40 -6.57
N SER A 109 6.54 3.44 -5.28
CA SER A 109 5.90 2.32 -4.56
C SER A 109 4.48 2.04 -5.04
N HIS A 110 3.75 3.07 -5.48
CA HIS A 110 2.37 2.90 -5.96
C HIS A 110 2.35 2.12 -7.28
N LEU A 111 3.25 2.45 -8.21
CA LEU A 111 3.37 1.78 -9.51
C LEU A 111 3.62 0.27 -9.37
N LEU A 112 4.55 -0.14 -8.50
CA LEU A 112 4.84 -1.55 -8.26
C LEU A 112 3.63 -2.30 -7.68
N SER A 113 2.88 -1.66 -6.78
CA SER A 113 1.65 -2.25 -6.23
C SER A 113 0.58 -2.43 -7.32
N TRP A 114 0.35 -1.44 -8.18
CA TRP A 114 -0.59 -1.55 -9.31
C TRP A 114 -0.16 -2.61 -10.32
N ILE A 115 1.13 -2.73 -10.60
CA ILE A 115 1.67 -3.77 -11.48
C ILE A 115 1.42 -5.15 -10.88
N LEU A 116 1.68 -5.33 -9.58
CA LEU A 116 1.45 -6.60 -8.90
C LEU A 116 -0.05 -6.98 -8.91
N ILE A 117 -0.93 -6.03 -8.61
CA ILE A 117 -2.38 -6.21 -8.65
C ILE A 117 -2.83 -6.58 -10.06
N GLY A 118 -2.32 -5.89 -11.08
CA GLY A 118 -2.62 -6.18 -12.48
C GLY A 118 -2.17 -7.57 -12.91
N LEU A 119 -0.96 -7.99 -12.52
CA LEU A 119 -0.44 -9.33 -12.81
C LEU A 119 -1.28 -10.43 -12.12
N LEU A 120 -1.67 -10.23 -10.86
CA LEU A 120 -2.52 -11.18 -10.15
C LEU A 120 -3.89 -11.32 -10.80
N ALA A 121 -4.52 -10.20 -11.17
CA ALA A 121 -5.80 -10.21 -11.87
C ALA A 121 -5.70 -10.89 -13.25
N LEU A 122 -4.62 -10.63 -14.00
CA LEU A 122 -4.39 -11.24 -15.30
C LEU A 122 -4.21 -12.76 -15.19
N MET A 123 -3.41 -13.23 -14.24
CA MET A 123 -3.21 -14.67 -13.99
C MET A 123 -4.52 -15.36 -13.60
N PHE A 124 -5.35 -14.70 -12.78
CA PHE A 124 -6.65 -15.22 -12.40
C PHE A 124 -7.60 -15.30 -13.60
N LEU A 125 -7.72 -14.24 -14.39
CA LEU A 125 -8.54 -14.22 -15.60
C LEU A 125 -8.09 -15.29 -16.60
N TYR A 126 -6.77 -15.41 -16.81
CA TYR A 126 -6.21 -16.44 -17.68
C TYR A 126 -6.58 -17.85 -17.18
N SER A 127 -6.42 -18.11 -15.88
CA SER A 127 -6.83 -19.39 -15.28
C SER A 127 -8.32 -19.64 -15.49
N CYS A 128 -9.20 -18.64 -15.27
CA CYS A 128 -10.63 -18.77 -15.49
C CYS A 128 -10.97 -19.10 -16.95
N LEU A 129 -10.31 -18.46 -17.92
CA LEU A 129 -10.53 -18.72 -19.35
C LEU A 129 -10.12 -20.15 -19.74
N ILE A 130 -8.96 -20.62 -19.27
CA ILE A 130 -8.49 -21.98 -19.53
C ILE A 130 -9.45 -23.00 -18.90
N THR A 131 -9.87 -22.81 -17.65
CA THR A 131 -10.85 -23.69 -16.99
C THR A 131 -12.18 -23.71 -17.74
N ALA A 132 -12.70 -22.55 -18.13
CA ALA A 132 -13.96 -22.47 -18.89
C ALA A 132 -13.84 -23.15 -20.26
N PHE A 133 -12.70 -22.98 -20.96
CA PHE A 133 -12.44 -23.65 -22.22
C PHE A 133 -12.36 -25.17 -22.03
N TYR A 134 -11.68 -25.63 -20.98
CA TYR A 134 -11.58 -27.05 -20.66
C TYR A 134 -12.95 -27.67 -20.40
N ILE A 135 -13.79 -27.03 -19.57
CA ILE A 135 -15.17 -27.49 -19.31
C ILE A 135 -15.99 -27.52 -20.61
N ARG A 136 -15.91 -26.48 -21.44
CA ARG A 136 -16.63 -26.46 -22.73
C ARG A 136 -16.17 -27.58 -23.65
N LEU A 137 -14.86 -27.86 -23.69
CA LEU A 137 -14.31 -28.96 -24.48
C LEU A 137 -14.80 -30.31 -23.94
N THR A 138 -14.72 -30.54 -22.63
CA THR A 138 -15.21 -31.77 -22.00
C THR A 138 -16.72 -31.96 -22.20
N CYS A 139 -17.53 -30.89 -22.13
CA CYS A 139 -18.97 -30.97 -22.39
C CYS A 139 -19.32 -31.16 -23.87
N SER A 140 -18.45 -30.73 -24.80
CA SER A 140 -18.67 -30.92 -26.24
C SER A 140 -18.24 -32.30 -26.70
N ASP A 141 -17.27 -32.91 -26.01
CA ASP A 141 -16.78 -34.28 -26.28
C ASP A 141 -17.69 -35.36 -25.67
N THR A 142 -18.53 -34.98 -24.69
CA THR A 142 -19.67 -35.79 -24.29
C THR A 142 -20.82 -35.61 -25.28
N ASP A 143 -20.69 -36.18 -26.47
CA ASP A 143 -21.88 -36.57 -27.22
C ASP A 143 -22.72 -37.50 -26.31
N PRO A 144 -24.05 -37.32 -26.19
CA PRO A 144 -24.89 -38.24 -25.45
C PRO A 144 -25.03 -39.53 -26.27
N GLU A 145 -23.95 -40.31 -26.35
CA GLU A 145 -23.98 -41.66 -26.86
C GLU A 145 -24.91 -42.46 -25.95
N ASN A 146 -26.11 -42.75 -26.46
CA ASN A 146 -27.10 -43.62 -25.86
C ASN A 146 -28.03 -42.99 -24.81
N SER A 147 -28.73 -41.90 -25.16
CA SER A 147 -30.05 -41.64 -24.58
C SER A 147 -31.07 -42.59 -25.22
N THR A 148 -31.10 -43.86 -24.81
CA THR A 148 -32.12 -44.81 -25.30
C THR A 148 -33.50 -44.29 -24.83
N TYR A 149 -34.30 -43.78 -25.76
CA TYR A 149 -35.67 -43.37 -25.51
C TYR A 149 -36.48 -44.60 -25.09
N VAL A 150 -36.86 -44.66 -23.81
CA VAL A 150 -37.77 -45.71 -23.32
C VAL A 150 -39.19 -45.20 -23.46
N GLU A 151 -39.92 -45.73 -24.44
CA GLU A 151 -41.35 -45.49 -24.58
C GLU A 151 -42.08 -46.04 -23.35
N MET A 152 -42.63 -45.14 -22.51
CA MET A 152 -43.41 -45.53 -21.33
C MET A 152 -44.67 -46.29 -21.78
N ARG A 153 -44.73 -47.60 -21.48
CA ARG A 153 -45.97 -48.38 -21.66
C ARG A 153 -47.07 -47.81 -20.78
N LYS A 154 -48.22 -47.49 -21.38
CA LYS A 154 -49.41 -47.02 -20.64
C LYS A 154 -49.82 -48.05 -19.58
N ALA A 155 -50.10 -47.57 -18.37
CA ALA A 155 -50.47 -48.39 -17.22
C ALA A 155 -51.63 -49.35 -17.54
N PRO A 156 -51.62 -50.59 -16.98
CA PRO A 156 -52.74 -51.51 -17.14
C PRO A 156 -54.03 -50.89 -16.59
N ARG A 157 -55.12 -50.98 -17.35
CA ARG A 157 -56.45 -50.54 -16.90
C ARG A 157 -56.88 -51.37 -15.67
N PRO A 158 -57.47 -50.77 -14.64
CA PRO A 158 -58.01 -51.52 -13.51
C PRO A 158 -59.13 -52.45 -13.98
N CYS A 159 -59.03 -53.73 -13.61
CA CYS A 159 -60.14 -54.68 -13.71
C CYS A 159 -61.32 -54.15 -12.88
N SER A 160 -62.49 -54.10 -13.49
CA SER A 160 -63.75 -53.77 -12.81
C SER A 160 -64.04 -54.78 -11.68
N PRO A 161 -64.69 -54.36 -10.59
CA PRO A 161 -65.16 -55.31 -9.58
C PRO A 161 -66.28 -56.16 -10.19
N VAL A 162 -66.16 -57.48 -10.01
CA VAL A 162 -67.21 -58.46 -10.29
C VAL A 162 -68.22 -58.36 -9.15
N ASP A 163 -69.42 -57.89 -9.43
CA ASP A 163 -70.56 -57.98 -8.51
C ASP A 163 -70.96 -59.45 -8.37
N ILE A 164 -70.64 -60.05 -7.22
CA ILE A 164 -71.19 -61.34 -6.80
C ILE A 164 -72.45 -61.04 -5.98
N TYR A 165 -73.62 -61.25 -6.58
CA TYR A 165 -74.90 -61.33 -5.87
C TYR A 165 -75.19 -62.80 -5.55
N CYS A 166 -75.40 -63.12 -4.27
CA CYS A 166 -76.05 -64.38 -3.87
C CYS A 166 -77.56 -64.21 -3.97
N GLY A 167 -78.19 -64.99 -4.84
CA GLY A 167 -79.64 -65.15 -5.00
C GLY A 167 -79.91 -66.46 -5.72
#